data_AF-A0A5C6YKA4-F1
#
_entry.id   AF-A0A5C6YKA4-F1
#
_cell.length_a   1.000
_cell.length_b   1.000
_cell.length_c   1.000
_cell.angle_alpha   90.00
_cell.angle_beta   90.00
_cell.angle_gamma   90.00
#
_symmetry.space_group_name_H-M   'P 1'
#
loop_
_entity.id
_entity.type
_entity.pdbx_description
1 polymer ?
#
loop_
_entity_poly.entity_id
_entity_poly.type
_entity_poly.pdbx_seq_one_letter_code
_entity_poly.pdbx_strand_id
1 'polypeptide(L)' 'MKHEQKEKMENEMTTLLKSKHSDIRTHVDTLDKKGTINISFFWDRISNEQWNGMKSFRCHINDYPNIIETEILPYFG' A
#
# COMPACT_ATOMS: atom_id res chain seq x y z
N MET A 1 -13.36 8.19 1.10
CA MET A 1 -13.07 7.28 -0.03
C MET A 1 -14.12 6.18 -0.05
N LYS A 2 -14.59 5.74 -1.23
CA LYS A 2 -15.50 4.59 -1.31
C LYS A 2 -14.72 3.28 -1.16
N HIS A 3 -15.37 2.24 -0.64
CA HIS A 3 -14.75 0.93 -0.45
C HIS A 3 -14.15 0.35 -1.74
N GLU A 4 -14.88 0.41 -2.85
CA GLU A 4 -14.41 -0.07 -4.17
C GLU A 4 -13.14 0.65 -4.66
N GLN A 5 -13.00 1.95 -4.35
CA GLN A 5 -11.80 2.71 -4.71
C GLN A 5 -10.58 2.23 -3.90
N LYS A 6 -10.78 1.97 -2.61
CA LYS A 6 -9.75 1.41 -1.72
C LYS A 6 -9.27 0.06 -2.24
N GLU A 7 -10.19 -0.86 -2.51
CA GLU A 7 -9.86 -2.20 -3.01
C GLU A 7 -9.14 -2.15 -4.36
N LYS A 8 -9.55 -1.26 -5.25
CA LYS A 8 -8.87 -1.06 -6.53
C LYS A 8 -7.43 -0.62 -6.33
N MET A 9 -7.18 0.38 -5.48
CA MET A 9 -5.82 0.85 -5.17
C MET A 9 -4.96 -0.26 -4.56
N GLU A 10 -5.51 -1.02 -3.60
CA GLU A 10 -4.83 -2.15 -2.96
C GLU A 10 -4.44 -3.24 -3.97
N ASN A 11 -5.35 -3.58 -4.89
CA ASN A 11 -5.10 -4.57 -5.93
C ASN A 11 -4.08 -4.11 -6.96
N GLU A 12 -4.14 -2.85 -7.39
CA GLU A 12 -3.17 -2.26 -8.32
C GLU A 12 -1.76 -2.29 -7.73
N MET A 13 -1.60 -1.82 -6.48
CA MET A 13 -0.31 -1.79 -5.81
C MET A 13 0.24 -3.19 -5.52
N THR A 14 -0.61 -4.10 -5.06
CA THR A 14 -0.23 -5.49 -4.84
C THR A 14 0.24 -6.14 -6.14
N THR A 15 -0.46 -5.89 -7.25
CA THR A 15 -0.08 -6.43 -8.56
C THR A 15 1.23 -5.86 -9.06
N LEU A 16 1.43 -4.54 -8.89
CA LEU A 16 2.64 -3.84 -9.31
C LEU A 16 3.89 -4.36 -8.58
N LEU A 17 3.78 -4.63 -7.29
CA LEU A 17 4.91 -5.01 -6.43
C LEU A 17 5.12 -6.53 -6.29
N LYS A 18 4.21 -7.35 -6.82
CA LYS A 18 4.32 -8.82 -6.80
C LYS A 18 5.62 -9.36 -7.40
N SER A 19 6.21 -8.65 -8.36
CA SER A 19 7.50 -9.04 -8.96
C SER A 19 8.69 -8.85 -8.00
N LYS A 20 8.56 -7.97 -7.00
CA LYS A 20 9.57 -7.68 -5.98
C LYS A 20 9.41 -8.58 -4.76
N HIS A 21 8.17 -8.73 -4.31
CA HIS A 21 7.79 -9.62 -3.21
C HIS A 21 6.56 -10.43 -3.62
N SER A 22 6.74 -11.72 -3.85
CA SER A 22 5.72 -12.59 -4.47
C SER A 22 4.46 -12.76 -3.63
N ASP A 23 4.58 -12.62 -2.31
CA ASP A 23 3.50 -12.74 -1.34
C ASP A 23 2.97 -11.40 -0.84
N ILE A 24 3.41 -10.27 -1.41
CA ILE A 24 3.05 -8.94 -0.90
C ILE A 24 1.55 -8.72 -0.83
N ARG A 25 1.12 -8.01 0.21
CA ARG A 25 -0.23 -7.47 0.34
C ARG A 25 -0.19 -5.98 0.64
N THR A 26 -1.11 -5.25 0.02
CA THR A 26 -1.31 -3.83 0.26
C THR A 26 -2.62 -3.59 1.02
N HIS A 27 -2.61 -2.65 1.94
CA HIS A 27 -3.81 -2.16 2.63
C HIS A 27 -3.83 -0.63 2.66
N VAL A 28 -4.98 0.01 2.42
CA VAL A 28 -5.10 1.47 2.38
C VAL A 28 -6.14 1.98 3.36
N ASP A 29 -5.73 2.58 4.47
CA ASP A 29 -6.65 3.15 5.45
C ASP A 29 -6.90 4.63 5.21
N THR A 30 -8.15 5.06 5.43
CA THR A 30 -8.47 6.49 5.54
C THR A 30 -8.37 6.89 7.01
N LEU A 31 -7.45 7.80 7.33
CA LEU A 31 -7.19 8.22 8.71
C LEU A 31 -8.12 9.34 9.17
N ASP A 32 -8.59 10.17 8.25
CA ASP A 32 -9.47 11.30 8.56
C ASP A 32 -10.47 11.61 7.42
N LYS A 33 -11.43 12.49 7.72
CA LYS A 33 -12.39 12.98 6.73
C LYS A 33 -11.79 13.99 5.73
N LYS A 34 -10.55 14.43 5.95
CA LYS A 34 -9.87 15.42 5.10
C LYS A 34 -9.17 14.77 3.91
N GLY A 35 -9.00 13.46 3.91
CA GLY A 35 -8.38 12.72 2.80
C GLY A 35 -7.00 12.19 3.11
N THR A 36 -6.55 12.23 4.36
CA THR A 36 -5.31 11.57 4.77
C THR A 36 -5.49 10.05 4.70
N ILE A 37 -4.57 9.38 4.00
CA ILE A 37 -4.54 7.93 3.87
C ILE A 37 -3.22 7.36 4.39
N ASN A 38 -3.26 6.09 4.78
CA ASN A 38 -2.08 5.29 5.13
C ASN A 38 -2.05 4.03 4.26
N ILE A 39 -1.01 3.87 3.46
CA ILE A 39 -0.80 2.75 2.56
C ILE A 39 0.22 1.84 3.22
N SER A 40 -0.21 0.65 3.62
CA SER A 40 0.62 -0.35 4.29
C SER A 40 0.90 -1.53 3.37
N PHE A 41 2.13 -1.98 3.38
CA PHE A 41 2.65 -3.11 2.64
C PHE A 41 3.14 -4.16 3.61
N PHE A 42 2.81 -5.41 3.34
CA PHE A 42 3.20 -6.57 4.14
C PHE A 42 3.77 -7.64 3.21
N TRP A 43 4.92 -8.21 3.54
CA TRP A 43 5.58 -9.27 2.77
C TRP A 43 6.38 -10.19 3.70
N ASP A 44 6.94 -11.27 3.17
CA ASP A 44 7.62 -12.32 3.97
C ASP A 44 6.66 -12.93 5.01
N ARG A 45 5.58 -13.53 4.51
CA ARG A 45 4.50 -14.13 5.30
C ARG A 45 5.02 -15.29 6.14
N ILE A 46 4.82 -15.18 7.46
CA ILE A 46 5.12 -16.25 8.41
C ILE A 46 3.89 -17.13 8.61
N SER A 47 2.71 -16.51 8.73
CA SER A 47 1.44 -17.20 8.97
C SER A 47 0.26 -16.45 8.36
N ASN A 48 -0.97 -16.89 8.64
CA ASN A 48 -2.14 -16.18 8.15
C ASN A 48 -2.26 -14.74 8.65
N GLU A 49 -1.74 -14.48 9.85
CA GLU A 49 -1.88 -13.21 10.57
C GLU A 49 -0.54 -12.50 10.79
N GLN A 50 0.60 -13.14 10.46
CA GLN A 50 1.94 -12.62 10.74
C GLN A 50 2.79 -12.49 9.48
N TRP A 51 3.48 -11.36 9.41
CA TRP A 51 4.37 -10.95 8.32
C TRP A 51 5.67 -10.43 8.93
N ASN A 52 6.81 -10.79 8.35
CA ASN A 52 8.12 -10.32 8.81
C ASN A 52 8.45 -8.94 8.22
N GLY A 53 8.02 -8.70 6.97
CA GLY A 53 8.19 -7.44 6.26
C GLY A 53 6.96 -6.54 6.42
N MET A 54 7.20 -5.29 6.82
CA MET A 54 6.16 -4.27 6.86
C MET A 54 6.73 -2.88 6.54
N LYS A 55 6.01 -2.13 5.72
CA LYS A 55 6.27 -0.70 5.52
C LYS A 55 4.96 0.04 5.30
N SER A 56 4.85 1.25 5.85
CA SER A 56 3.71 2.13 5.59
C SER A 56 4.16 3.49 5.10
N PHE A 57 3.33 4.09 4.25
CA PHE A 57 3.48 5.45 3.72
C PHE A 57 2.19 6.21 4.00
N ARG A 58 2.33 7.43 4.50
CA ARG A 58 1.20 8.30 4.82
C ARG A 58 1.23 9.50 3.89
N CYS A 59 0.10 9.78 3.24
CA CYS A 59 -0.05 10.94 2.37
C CYS A 59 -1.49 11.44 2.36
N HIS A 60 -1.71 12.57 1.73
CA HIS A 60 -3.06 12.96 1.32
C HIS A 60 -3.43 12.20 0.04
N ILE A 61 -4.71 11.85 -0.14
CA ILE A 61 -5.18 11.06 -1.29
C ILE A 61 -4.86 11.72 -2.64
N ASN A 62 -4.81 13.04 -2.70
CA ASN A 62 -4.44 13.78 -3.91
C ASN A 62 -2.95 13.63 -4.27
N ASP A 63 -2.10 13.33 -3.28
CA ASP A 63 -0.66 13.12 -3.47
C ASP A 63 -0.34 11.66 -3.77
N TYR A 64 -1.34 10.78 -3.77
CA TYR A 64 -1.18 9.34 -3.99
C TYR A 64 -0.41 8.99 -5.29
N PRO A 65 -0.72 9.58 -6.46
CA PRO A 65 0.07 9.28 -7.67
C PRO A 65 1.54 9.66 -7.53
N ASN A 66 1.82 10.80 -6.88
CA ASN A 66 3.18 11.31 -6.71
C ASN A 66 4.00 10.45 -5.73
N ILE A 67 3.40 10.03 -4.61
CA ILE A 67 4.11 9.21 -3.62
C ILE A 67 4.43 7.81 -4.15
N ILE A 68 3.61 7.28 -5.08
CA ILE A 68 3.92 6.01 -5.76
C ILE A 68 5.28 6.10 -6.45
N GLU A 69 5.50 7.14 -7.24
CA GLU A 69 6.71 7.29 -8.06
C GLU A 69 7.92 7.75 -7.24
N THR A 70 7.71 8.61 -6.25
CA THR A 70 8.81 9.28 -5.54
C THR A 70 9.25 8.58 -4.27
N GLU A 71 8.40 7.76 -3.64
CA GLU A 71 8.72 7.10 -2.36
C GLU A 71 8.49 5.59 -2.40
N ILE A 72 7.31 5.14 -2.85
CA ILE A 72 6.91 3.73 -2.74
C ILE A 72 7.73 2.86 -3.70
N LEU A 73 7.68 3.15 -5.01
CA LEU A 73 8.42 2.36 -6.00
C LEU A 73 9.93 2.37 -5.74
N PRO A 74 10.57 3.51 -5.43
CA PRO A 74 12.00 3.52 -5.07
C PRO A 74 12.32 2.69 -3.82
N TYR A 75 11.43 2.60 -2.84
CA TYR A 75 11.66 1.78 -1.64
C TYR A 75 11.71 0.27 -1.95
N PHE A 76 10.89 -0.19 -2.89
CA PHE A 76 10.85 -1.58 -3.35
C PHE A 76 11.74 -1.84 -4.60
N GLY A 77 12.45 -0.81 -5.06
CA GLY A 77 13.24 -0.77 -6.29
C GLY A 77 14.47 -1.65 -6.25
#